data_AF-A0A9E6ZEI1-F1
#
_entry.id   AF-A0A9E6ZEI1-F1
#
_cell.length_a   1.000
_cell.length_b   1.000
_cell.length_c   1.000
_cell.angle_alpha   90.00
_cell.angle_beta   90.00
_cell.angle_gamma   90.00
#
_symmetry.space_group_name_H-M   'P 1'
#
loop_
_entity.id
_entity.type
_entity.pdbx_description
1 polymer ?
#
loop_
_entity_poly.entity_id
_entity_poly.type
_entity_poly.pdbx_seq_one_letter_code
_entity_poly.pdbx_strand_id
1 'polypeptide(L)'
;MVAAGRNDSGLRIGQGVSSQRISSGKAAALAGMSVELQVGDASSDGDVASQAVLAALMTALSLPGIDTLFPADDTEALRENSLVLLSQTVSALKRRQLDSVSSASISLHLADWQAISAYWEEMCGMLASALQVERDCIGLGIGPVPDGMDGDCMYAVASVLCQRRNPFATAPKAAAPSRAERTAEAARSLFDNPQPARASEPEPDILEDPTLPRRAREFEQAVRSGLPPLPRAQAPEPGSTLYVYSDGASRGNPGKAATGFVVMDGAGLLVHEGGTRLEDCTNNQAEYRAIIEALEWVERELGHDFHLECRLDSELVVKQLKGEYKVKKEELKPLSMKAMNLLMYFTSFELRHVPRAENARADAMANAVLDNS
;
A
#
# COMPACT_ATOMS: atom_id res chain seq x y z
N MET A 1 35.22 -2.57 37.17
CA MET A 1 33.81 -2.13 37.23
C MET A 1 33.15 -2.56 35.93
N VAL A 2 32.53 -3.75 35.93
CA VAL A 2 31.88 -4.33 34.74
C VAL A 2 30.58 -3.55 34.53
N ALA A 3 30.53 -2.71 33.50
CA ALA A 3 29.27 -2.14 33.04
C ALA A 3 28.46 -3.28 32.42
N ALA A 4 27.54 -3.83 33.21
CA ALA A 4 26.54 -4.76 32.73
C ALA A 4 25.77 -4.09 31.58
N GLY A 5 25.91 -4.64 30.37
CA GLY A 5 25.06 -4.28 29.24
C GLY A 5 23.61 -4.59 29.61
N ARG A 6 22.82 -3.57 29.93
CA ARG A 6 21.37 -3.71 29.99
C ARG A 6 20.89 -3.88 28.56
N ASN A 7 20.46 -5.10 28.25
CA ASN A 7 19.64 -5.40 27.09
C ASN A 7 18.27 -4.75 27.32
N ASP A 8 18.16 -3.44 27.10
CA ASP A 8 16.97 -2.66 27.44
C ASP A 8 15.99 -2.66 26.25
N SER A 9 15.49 -3.85 25.88
CA SER A 9 14.30 -4.00 25.05
C SER A 9 13.07 -3.67 25.91
N GLY A 10 12.90 -2.40 26.24
CA GLY A 10 11.80 -1.94 27.08
C GLY A 10 10.47 -2.05 26.35
N LEU A 11 9.45 -2.60 27.02
CA LEU A 11 8.07 -2.50 26.58
C LEU A 11 7.48 -1.18 27.05
N ARG A 12 6.64 -0.56 26.21
CA ARG A 12 5.87 0.64 26.56
C ARG A 12 4.41 0.41 26.23
N ILE A 13 3.54 0.85 27.13
CA ILE A 13 2.10 0.82 26.93
C ILE A 13 1.57 2.25 26.85
N GLY A 14 0.61 2.46 25.97
CA GLY A 14 -0.14 3.70 25.90
C GLY A 14 -1.64 3.42 25.85
N GLN A 15 -2.40 4.39 26.33
CA GLN A 15 -3.86 4.35 26.38
C GLN A 15 -4.38 5.57 25.65
N GLY A 16 -5.41 5.40 24.84
CA GLY A 16 -6.02 6.46 24.05
C GLY A 16 -7.54 6.34 24.08
N VAL A 17 -8.20 7.50 24.01
CA VAL A 17 -9.65 7.59 23.99
C VAL A 17 -10.05 8.56 22.89
N SER A 18 -11.07 8.22 22.11
CA SER A 18 -11.74 9.14 21.19
C SER A 18 -13.25 8.97 21.29
N SER A 19 -13.98 10.03 20.98
CA SER A 19 -15.44 10.03 20.96
C SER A 19 -15.97 10.98 19.91
N GLN A 20 -17.06 10.60 19.25
CA GLN A 20 -17.71 11.41 18.23
C GLN A 20 -19.22 11.34 18.41
N ARG A 21 -19.89 12.48 18.30
CA ARG A 21 -21.36 12.53 18.31
C ARG A 21 -21.92 12.06 16.97
N ILE A 22 -22.83 11.10 17.04
CA ILE A 22 -23.63 10.59 15.93
C ILE A 22 -24.77 11.60 15.71
N SER A 23 -24.96 12.06 14.48
CA SER A 23 -26.06 12.96 14.14
C SER A 23 -26.40 12.85 12.65
N SER A 24 -27.52 13.40 12.20
CA SER A 24 -27.91 13.37 10.79
C SER A 24 -26.99 14.24 9.91
N GLY A 25 -25.85 13.69 9.52
CA GLY A 25 -24.79 14.33 8.76
C GLY A 25 -24.00 13.37 7.86
N LYS A 26 -22.68 13.57 7.75
CA LYS A 26 -21.80 12.84 6.82
C LYS A 26 -21.57 11.39 7.26
N ALA A 27 -21.23 10.51 6.32
CA ALA A 27 -20.81 9.14 6.62
C ALA A 27 -19.54 9.15 7.48
N ALA A 28 -19.53 8.34 8.55
CA ALA A 28 -18.37 8.13 9.40
C ALA A 28 -17.49 7.01 8.85
N ALA A 29 -16.18 7.17 8.99
CA ALA A 29 -15.26 6.05 8.90
C ALA A 29 -15.17 5.33 10.26
N LEU A 30 -14.98 4.01 10.25
CA LEU A 30 -14.68 3.20 11.43
C LEU A 30 -13.56 2.23 11.10
N ALA A 31 -12.39 2.40 11.71
CA ALA A 31 -11.16 1.70 11.31
C ALA A 31 -10.88 1.82 9.80
N GLY A 32 -11.13 2.99 9.21
CA GLY A 32 -11.03 3.27 7.77
C GLY A 32 -12.15 2.73 6.88
N MET A 33 -13.09 1.95 7.41
CA MET A 33 -14.27 1.49 6.66
C MET A 33 -15.32 2.59 6.60
N SER A 34 -15.86 2.85 5.41
CA SER A 34 -17.03 3.71 5.28
C SER A 34 -18.27 2.98 5.77
N VAL A 35 -18.85 3.45 6.87
CA VAL A 35 -20.09 2.88 7.42
C VAL A 35 -21.20 3.90 7.23
N GLU A 36 -22.43 3.44 6.96
CA GLU A 36 -23.65 4.28 6.95
C GLU A 36 -24.05 4.78 8.35
N LEU A 37 -23.07 5.17 9.17
CA LEU A 37 -23.29 5.90 10.41
C LEU A 37 -23.14 7.38 10.09
N GLN A 38 -24.20 8.15 10.32
CA GLN A 38 -24.15 9.59 10.12
C GLN A 38 -23.56 10.26 11.36
N VAL A 39 -22.51 11.06 11.19
CA VAL A 39 -21.87 11.85 12.26
C VAL A 39 -22.10 13.34 12.05
N GLY A 40 -22.12 14.09 13.16
CA GLY A 40 -22.25 15.56 13.13
C GLY A 40 -21.02 16.28 12.60
N ASP A 41 -20.91 17.58 12.89
CA ASP A 41 -19.76 18.42 12.50
C ASP A 41 -18.45 17.89 13.12
N ALA A 42 -17.86 16.90 12.48
CA ALA A 42 -16.56 16.34 12.82
C ALA A 42 -15.47 17.13 12.07
N SER A 43 -14.38 17.45 12.77
CA SER A 43 -13.17 18.04 12.18
C SER A 43 -12.29 17.01 11.45
N SER A 44 -12.77 15.77 11.32
CA SER A 44 -12.10 14.59 10.78
C SER A 44 -13.15 13.62 10.19
N ASP A 45 -12.74 12.47 9.64
CA ASP A 45 -13.61 11.43 9.06
C ASP A 45 -14.53 10.71 10.07
N GLY A 46 -14.45 11.07 11.36
CA GLY A 46 -15.28 10.49 12.41
C GLY A 46 -14.78 9.13 12.92
N ASP A 47 -13.61 8.67 12.50
CA ASP A 47 -13.04 7.38 12.88
C ASP A 47 -12.43 7.38 14.28
N VAL A 48 -13.30 7.23 15.27
CA VAL A 48 -12.89 7.18 16.68
C VAL A 48 -11.95 6.01 16.98
N ALA A 49 -12.04 4.89 16.25
CA ALA A 49 -11.23 3.72 16.51
C ALA A 49 -9.77 4.00 16.15
N SER A 50 -9.52 4.46 14.92
CA SER A 50 -8.17 4.84 14.47
C SER A 50 -7.61 5.99 15.30
N GLN A 51 -8.44 6.97 15.66
CA GLN A 51 -8.02 8.09 16.50
C GLN A 51 -7.65 7.66 17.93
N ALA A 52 -8.40 6.74 18.53
CA ALA A 52 -8.07 6.21 19.86
C ALA A 52 -6.74 5.43 19.81
N VAL A 53 -6.51 4.62 18.77
CA VAL A 53 -5.24 3.91 18.56
C VAL A 53 -4.10 4.90 18.38
N LEU A 54 -4.29 5.96 17.60
CA LEU A 54 -3.29 7.00 17.39
C LEU A 54 -2.93 7.71 18.70
N ALA A 55 -3.93 8.07 19.52
CA ALA A 55 -3.71 8.66 20.83
C ALA A 55 -2.94 7.71 21.75
N ALA A 56 -3.32 6.43 21.78
CA ALA A 56 -2.64 5.40 22.55
C ALA A 56 -1.18 5.25 22.11
N LEU A 57 -0.91 5.28 20.81
CA LEU A 57 0.44 5.22 20.25
C LEU A 57 1.27 6.44 20.68
N MET A 58 0.72 7.66 20.61
CA MET A 58 1.43 8.87 21.05
C MET A 58 1.76 8.80 22.55
N THR A 59 0.83 8.31 23.38
CA THR A 59 1.06 8.09 24.81
C THR A 59 2.15 7.04 25.05
N ALA A 60 2.11 5.90 24.35
CA ALA A 60 3.12 4.84 24.48
C ALA A 60 4.53 5.37 24.16
N LEU A 61 4.64 6.28 23.21
CA LEU A 61 5.90 6.86 22.76
C LEU A 61 6.35 8.09 23.55
N SER A 62 5.52 8.58 24.49
CA SER A 62 5.73 9.83 25.21
C SER A 62 5.84 11.05 24.28
N LEU A 63 5.03 11.08 23.22
CA LEU A 63 4.94 12.20 22.29
C LEU A 63 3.75 13.09 22.66
N PRO A 64 3.90 14.43 22.72
CA PRO A 64 2.84 15.35 23.11
C PRO A 64 1.73 15.48 22.05
N GLY A 65 1.97 15.03 20.82
CA GLY A 65 1.00 15.05 19.74
C GLY A 65 1.64 14.67 18.41
N ILE A 66 0.79 14.40 17.42
CA ILE A 66 1.24 13.98 16.08
C ILE A 66 2.04 15.05 15.34
N ASP A 67 1.85 16.32 15.68
CA ASP A 67 2.60 17.46 15.12
C ASP A 67 4.10 17.42 15.48
N THR A 68 4.51 16.52 16.37
CA THR A 68 5.93 16.23 16.61
C THR A 68 6.56 15.30 15.58
N LEU A 69 5.72 14.54 14.86
CA LEU A 69 6.13 13.62 13.81
C LEU A 69 6.00 14.27 12.43
N PHE A 70 4.99 15.12 12.23
CA PHE A 70 4.69 15.78 10.97
C PHE A 70 4.59 17.31 11.13
N PRO A 71 5.00 18.10 10.12
CA PRO A 71 4.68 19.54 10.06
C PRO A 71 3.17 19.80 10.16
N ALA A 72 2.76 20.93 10.75
CA ALA A 72 1.33 21.25 10.98
C ALA A 72 0.46 21.17 9.70
N ASP A 73 0.98 21.67 8.57
CA ASP A 73 0.31 21.63 7.27
C ASP A 73 0.12 20.21 6.71
N ASP A 74 0.88 19.23 7.20
CA ASP A 74 0.76 17.81 6.80
C ASP A 74 -0.28 17.12 7.67
N THR A 75 -0.30 17.44 8.96
CA THR A 75 -1.31 16.91 9.88
C THR A 75 -2.72 17.27 9.44
N GLU A 76 -2.94 18.49 8.96
CA GLU A 76 -4.28 18.95 8.56
C GLU A 76 -4.84 18.15 7.37
N ALA A 77 -4.03 17.92 6.34
CA ALA A 77 -4.43 17.12 5.18
C ALA A 77 -4.65 15.64 5.52
N LEU A 78 -3.85 15.09 6.45
CA LEU A 78 -3.97 13.69 6.85
C LEU A 78 -5.10 13.45 7.87
N ARG A 79 -5.55 14.48 8.59
CA ARG A 79 -6.71 14.38 9.50
C ARG A 79 -8.03 14.10 8.76
N GLU A 80 -8.05 14.26 7.44
CA GLU A 80 -9.16 13.85 6.58
C GLU A 80 -9.34 12.32 6.53
N ASN A 81 -8.31 11.53 6.85
CA ASN A 81 -8.42 10.07 6.97
C ASN A 81 -7.56 9.53 8.12
N SER A 82 -8.22 9.17 9.21
CA SER A 82 -7.56 8.80 10.47
C SER A 82 -6.73 7.51 10.35
N LEU A 83 -7.16 6.55 9.52
CA LEU A 83 -6.43 5.30 9.31
C LEU A 83 -5.16 5.51 8.49
N VAL A 84 -5.23 6.34 7.44
CA VAL A 84 -4.06 6.73 6.65
C VAL A 84 -3.04 7.46 7.51
N LEU A 85 -3.49 8.40 8.35
CA LEU A 85 -2.64 9.09 9.31
C LEU A 85 -1.96 8.12 10.29
N LEU A 86 -2.69 7.12 10.79
CA LEU A 86 -2.13 6.06 11.62
C LEU A 86 -1.05 5.25 10.88
N SER A 87 -1.33 4.84 9.64
CA SER A 87 -0.37 4.08 8.82
C SER A 87 0.92 4.87 8.54
N GLN A 88 0.79 6.14 8.17
CA GLN A 88 1.93 7.01 7.93
C GLN A 88 2.72 7.29 9.22
N THR A 89 2.04 7.40 10.35
CA THR A 89 2.67 7.52 11.67
C THR A 89 3.56 6.32 11.94
N VAL A 90 3.05 5.10 11.80
CA VAL A 90 3.84 3.87 12.01
C VAL A 90 5.01 3.77 11.04
N SER A 91 4.81 4.12 9.76
CA SER A 91 5.89 4.21 8.77
C SER A 91 6.98 5.21 9.19
N ALA A 92 6.61 6.38 9.71
CA ALA A 92 7.56 7.37 10.21
C ALA A 92 8.37 6.85 11.42
N LEU A 93 7.73 6.12 12.34
CA LEU A 93 8.40 5.51 13.50
C LEU A 93 9.42 4.45 13.06
N LYS A 94 9.04 3.55 12.15
CA LYS A 94 9.94 2.53 11.60
C LYS A 94 11.17 3.17 10.94
N ARG A 95 10.99 4.23 10.15
CA ARG A 95 12.09 4.96 9.49
C ARG A 95 13.05 5.63 10.46
N ARG A 96 12.52 6.24 11.53
CA ARG A 96 13.32 6.85 12.59
C ARG A 96 13.97 5.80 13.53
N GLN A 97 13.79 4.51 13.24
CA GLN A 97 14.24 3.39 14.07
C GLN A 97 13.77 3.49 15.52
N LEU A 98 12.56 4.04 15.70
CA LEU A 98 11.90 4.13 16.99
C LEU A 98 11.19 2.82 17.33
N ASP A 99 10.48 2.82 18.45
CA ASP A 99 9.73 1.67 18.97
C ASP A 99 8.80 1.09 17.89
N SER A 100 8.73 -0.24 17.81
CA SER A 100 7.82 -0.95 16.92
C SER A 100 6.52 -1.27 17.66
N VAL A 101 5.39 -1.14 16.98
CA VAL A 101 4.09 -1.60 17.51
C VAL A 101 4.13 -3.13 17.60
N SER A 102 3.73 -3.66 18.75
CA SER A 102 3.65 -5.09 19.02
C SER A 102 2.21 -5.59 18.92
N SER A 103 1.27 -4.86 19.53
CA SER A 103 -0.15 -5.21 19.51
C SER A 103 -1.02 -4.01 19.85
N ALA A 104 -2.29 -4.07 19.47
CA ALA A 104 -3.30 -3.10 19.85
C ALA A 104 -4.58 -3.80 20.30
N SER A 105 -5.26 -3.22 21.29
CA SER A 105 -6.59 -3.67 21.73
C SER A 105 -7.52 -2.48 21.80
N ILE A 106 -8.70 -2.59 21.19
CA ILE A 106 -9.67 -1.52 21.02
C ILE A 106 -11.03 -2.00 21.56
N SER A 107 -11.69 -1.16 22.34
CA SER A 107 -13.09 -1.31 22.72
C SER A 107 -13.90 -0.18 22.07
N LEU A 108 -14.79 -0.53 21.15
CA LEU A 108 -15.65 0.38 20.42
C LEU A 108 -17.10 0.25 20.92
N HIS A 109 -17.72 1.38 21.25
CA HIS A 109 -19.04 1.46 21.84
C HIS A 109 -19.95 2.41 21.08
N LEU A 110 -21.12 1.93 20.67
CA LEU A 110 -22.13 2.67 19.91
C LEU A 110 -23.50 2.02 19.98
N ALA A 111 -24.55 2.77 19.62
CA ALA A 111 -25.93 2.30 19.68
C ALA A 111 -26.18 1.08 18.76
N ASP A 112 -25.80 1.18 17.49
CA ASP A 112 -26.04 0.15 16.47
C ASP A 112 -24.92 -0.90 16.39
N TRP A 113 -24.29 -1.23 17.52
CA TRP A 113 -23.10 -2.07 17.59
C TRP A 113 -23.28 -3.46 16.96
N GLN A 114 -24.50 -4.03 16.94
CA GLN A 114 -24.75 -5.32 16.30
C GLN A 114 -24.56 -5.26 14.79
N ALA A 115 -24.98 -4.16 14.14
CA ALA A 115 -24.77 -3.97 12.72
C ALA A 115 -23.28 -3.81 12.40
N ILE A 116 -22.56 -3.11 13.27
CA ILE A 116 -21.12 -2.87 13.11
C ILE A 116 -20.28 -4.12 13.37
N SER A 117 -20.77 -5.03 14.22
CA SER A 117 -20.11 -6.30 14.49
C SER A 117 -19.96 -7.19 13.25
N ALA A 118 -20.76 -6.96 12.19
CA ALA A 118 -20.61 -7.66 10.91
C ALA A 118 -19.29 -7.32 10.21
N TYR A 119 -18.77 -6.10 10.40
CA TYR A 119 -17.54 -5.61 9.79
C TYR A 119 -16.29 -5.91 10.63
N TRP A 120 -16.43 -6.73 11.67
CA TRP A 120 -15.37 -6.94 12.66
C TRP A 120 -14.06 -7.46 12.04
N GLU A 121 -14.13 -8.40 11.11
CA GLU A 121 -12.94 -8.98 10.47
C GLU A 121 -12.21 -7.94 9.62
N GLU A 122 -12.96 -7.17 8.83
CA GLU A 122 -12.42 -6.13 7.95
C GLU A 122 -11.79 -4.99 8.76
N MET A 123 -12.45 -4.52 9.82
CA MET A 123 -11.89 -3.52 10.74
C MET A 123 -10.59 -3.99 11.39
N CYS A 124 -10.53 -5.27 11.81
CA CYS A 124 -9.30 -5.83 12.36
C CYS A 124 -8.18 -5.86 11.32
N GLY A 125 -8.49 -6.27 10.08
CA GLY A 125 -7.54 -6.31 8.97
C GLY A 125 -7.00 -4.93 8.63
N MET A 126 -7.86 -3.92 8.52
CA MET A 126 -7.47 -2.54 8.21
C MET A 126 -6.57 -1.94 9.32
N LEU A 127 -6.92 -2.17 10.60
CA LEU A 127 -6.07 -1.75 11.72
C LEU A 127 -4.73 -2.49 11.75
N ALA A 128 -4.72 -3.80 11.45
CA ALA A 128 -3.50 -4.59 11.38
C ALA A 128 -2.57 -4.07 10.26
N SER A 129 -3.12 -3.82 9.08
CA SER A 129 -2.42 -3.26 7.93
C SER A 129 -1.86 -1.86 8.22
N ALA A 130 -2.67 -0.97 8.79
CA ALA A 130 -2.24 0.36 9.20
C ALA A 130 -1.14 0.31 10.28
N LEU A 131 -1.26 -0.57 11.28
CA LEU A 131 -0.26 -0.76 12.32
C LEU A 131 0.96 -1.57 11.86
N GLN A 132 0.88 -2.18 10.66
CA GLN A 132 1.89 -3.05 10.07
C GLN A 132 2.31 -4.18 11.03
N VAL A 133 1.30 -4.83 11.61
CA VAL A 133 1.38 -6.00 12.49
C VAL A 133 0.53 -7.13 11.93
N GLU A 134 0.76 -8.35 12.39
CA GLU A 134 -0.09 -9.49 12.05
C GLU A 134 -1.50 -9.31 12.63
N ARG A 135 -2.51 -9.87 11.95
CA ARG A 135 -3.92 -9.71 12.34
C ARG A 135 -4.20 -10.21 13.76
N ASP A 136 -3.55 -11.27 14.20
CA ASP A 136 -3.68 -11.84 15.54
C ASP A 136 -3.16 -10.90 16.66
N CYS A 137 -2.42 -9.86 16.31
CA CYS A 137 -1.96 -8.81 17.22
C CYS A 137 -3.00 -7.70 17.45
N ILE A 138 -4.16 -7.76 16.79
CA ILE A 138 -5.27 -6.82 16.95
C ILE A 138 -6.41 -7.47 17.73
N GLY A 139 -6.78 -6.85 18.86
CA GLY A 139 -8.02 -7.16 19.56
C GLY A 139 -9.05 -6.06 19.34
N LEU A 140 -10.26 -6.39 18.89
CA LEU A 140 -11.36 -5.45 18.75
C LEU A 140 -12.61 -6.00 19.44
N GLY A 141 -13.08 -5.29 20.47
CA GLY A 141 -14.38 -5.51 21.09
C GLY A 141 -15.37 -4.45 20.62
N ILE A 142 -16.55 -4.87 20.17
CA ILE A 142 -17.64 -3.99 19.73
C ILE A 142 -18.84 -4.25 20.64
N GLY A 143 -19.39 -3.20 21.25
CA GLY A 143 -20.48 -3.35 22.21
C GLY A 143 -21.38 -2.12 22.33
N PRO A 144 -22.43 -2.20 23.15
CA PRO A 144 -23.33 -1.08 23.37
C PRO A 144 -22.61 0.07 24.09
N VAL A 145 -23.18 1.27 23.96
CA VAL A 145 -22.80 2.43 24.79
C VAL A 145 -23.00 2.06 26.27
N PRO A 146 -21.98 2.23 27.14
CA PRO A 146 -22.11 1.95 28.56
C PRO A 146 -23.20 2.76 29.24
N ASP A 147 -23.84 2.18 30.26
CA ASP A 147 -24.86 2.87 31.05
C ASP A 147 -24.35 4.19 31.62
N GLY A 148 -25.12 5.26 31.42
CA GLY A 148 -24.78 6.62 31.89
C GLY A 148 -23.91 7.43 30.93
N MET A 149 -23.55 6.89 29.76
CA MET A 149 -22.95 7.65 28.66
C MET A 149 -24.02 8.11 27.66
N ASP A 150 -23.67 9.08 26.80
CA ASP A 150 -24.57 9.64 25.80
C ASP A 150 -24.80 8.62 24.68
N GLY A 151 -26.04 8.13 24.54
CA GLY A 151 -26.40 7.13 23.54
C GLY A 151 -26.28 7.62 22.09
N ASP A 152 -26.25 8.94 21.90
CA ASP A 152 -26.03 9.58 20.60
C ASP A 152 -24.53 9.76 20.30
N CYS A 153 -23.64 9.11 21.04
CA CYS A 153 -22.20 9.18 20.84
C CYS A 153 -21.59 7.79 20.61
N MET A 154 -20.56 7.80 19.79
CA MET A 154 -19.66 6.68 19.59
C MET A 154 -18.39 6.92 20.40
N TYR A 155 -17.88 5.86 21.05
CA TYR A 155 -16.70 5.93 21.91
C TYR A 155 -15.72 4.81 21.56
N ALA A 156 -14.44 5.13 21.50
CA ALA A 156 -13.38 4.13 21.39
C ALA A 156 -12.34 4.34 22.47
N VAL A 157 -11.92 3.23 23.09
CA VAL A 157 -10.77 3.16 24.00
C VAL A 157 -9.77 2.19 23.40
N ALA A 158 -8.51 2.60 23.30
CA ALA A 158 -7.46 1.77 22.76
C ALA A 158 -6.27 1.66 23.71
N SER A 159 -5.67 0.46 23.75
CA SER A 159 -4.40 0.15 24.38
C SER A 159 -3.41 -0.26 23.30
N VAL A 160 -2.22 0.34 23.29
CA VAL A 160 -1.15 -0.04 22.34
C VAL A 160 0.09 -0.45 23.11
N LEU A 161 0.65 -1.61 22.76
CA LEU A 161 1.94 -2.09 23.24
C LEU A 161 3.00 -1.82 22.19
N CYS A 162 4.06 -1.13 22.57
CA CYS A 162 5.24 -0.89 21.73
C CYS A 162 6.46 -1.57 22.34
N GLN A 163 7.30 -2.13 21.49
CA GLN A 163 8.62 -2.62 21.87
C GLN A 163 9.67 -1.61 21.45
N ARG A 164 10.45 -1.13 22.42
CA ARG A 164 11.57 -0.23 22.17
C ARG A 164 12.62 -0.94 21.33
N ARG A 165 12.89 -0.39 20.14
CA ARG A 165 14.04 -0.84 19.36
C ARG A 165 15.30 -0.28 20.01
N ASN A 166 16.24 -1.18 20.30
CA ASN A 166 17.58 -0.77 20.73
C ASN A 166 18.32 -0.23 19.49
N PRO A 167 18.65 1.07 19.42
CA PRO A 167 19.35 1.64 18.26
C PRO A 167 20.76 1.05 18.06
N PHE A 168 21.27 0.27 19.02
CA PHE A 168 22.56 -0.43 18.95
C PHE A 168 22.44 -1.95 18.74
N ALA A 169 21.23 -2.51 18.63
CA ALA A 169 21.07 -3.90 18.26
C ALA A 169 21.41 -4.07 16.79
N THR A 170 22.58 -4.62 16.49
CA THR A 170 22.95 -5.04 15.14
C THR A 170 21.92 -6.05 14.64
N ALA A 171 21.42 -5.84 13.42
CA ALA A 171 20.59 -6.82 12.72
C ALA A 171 21.23 -8.23 12.83
N PRO A 172 20.45 -9.31 12.97
CA PRO A 172 21.01 -10.65 12.90
C PRO A 172 21.78 -10.77 11.59
N LYS A 173 23.08 -11.08 11.70
CA LYS A 173 23.97 -11.30 10.56
C LYS A 173 23.30 -12.36 9.70
N ALA A 174 22.93 -12.01 8.46
CA ALA A 174 22.42 -12.97 7.50
C ALA A 174 23.34 -14.21 7.53
N ALA A 175 22.75 -15.38 7.75
CA ALA A 175 23.51 -16.62 7.79
C ALA A 175 24.33 -16.71 6.49
N ALA A 176 25.63 -16.94 6.62
CA ALA A 176 26.51 -17.04 5.46
C ALA A 176 25.95 -18.12 4.51
N PRO A 177 25.91 -17.87 3.19
CA PRO A 177 25.30 -18.79 2.25
C PRO A 177 25.93 -20.18 2.39
N SER A 178 25.03 -21.16 2.42
CA SER A 178 25.32 -22.58 2.48
C SER A 178 26.26 -22.97 1.33
N ARG A 179 26.98 -24.08 1.51
CA ARG A 179 27.90 -24.60 0.48
C ARG A 179 27.19 -24.83 -0.86
N ALA A 180 25.88 -25.09 -0.85
CA ALA A 180 25.04 -25.24 -2.04
C ALA A 180 24.86 -23.93 -2.82
N GLU A 181 24.65 -22.81 -2.11
CA GLU A 181 24.47 -21.48 -2.71
C GLU A 181 25.78 -20.95 -3.33
N ARG A 182 26.93 -21.26 -2.72
CA ARG A 182 28.24 -20.94 -3.30
C ARG A 182 28.54 -21.69 -4.60
N THR A 183 28.03 -22.92 -4.76
CA THR A 183 28.13 -23.67 -6.03
C THR A 183 27.24 -23.09 -7.12
N ALA A 184 26.08 -22.52 -6.77
CA ALA A 184 25.19 -21.88 -7.73
C ALA A 184 25.73 -20.55 -8.25
N GLU A 185 26.43 -19.80 -7.40
CA GLU A 185 27.08 -18.53 -7.76
C GLU A 185 28.33 -18.74 -8.64
N ALA A 186 29.11 -19.80 -8.37
CA ALA A 186 30.25 -20.18 -9.21
C ALA A 186 29.84 -20.67 -10.62
N ALA A 187 28.65 -21.28 -10.76
CA ALA A 187 28.11 -21.69 -12.07
C ALA A 187 27.62 -20.51 -12.92
N ARG A 188 27.18 -19.41 -12.31
CA ARG A 188 26.77 -18.18 -13.00
C ARG A 188 27.97 -17.36 -13.52
N SER A 189 29.14 -17.53 -12.92
CA SER A 189 30.40 -16.86 -13.31
C SER A 189 31.13 -17.52 -14.50
N LEU A 190 30.63 -18.64 -15.04
CA LEU A 190 31.27 -19.37 -16.15
C LEU A 190 30.76 -18.96 -17.53
N PHE A 191 29.74 -18.12 -17.62
CA PHE A 191 29.18 -17.61 -18.87
C PHE A 191 29.21 -16.09 -18.91
N ASP A 192 30.41 -15.54 -18.99
CA ASP A 192 30.63 -14.17 -19.47
C ASP A 192 32.03 -14.09 -20.09
N ASN A 193 32.12 -13.94 -21.42
CA ASN A 193 32.82 -12.85 -22.14
C ASN A 193 32.80 -13.05 -23.68
N PRO A 194 33.17 -12.05 -24.53
CA PRO A 194 32.24 -11.49 -25.53
C PRO A 194 32.75 -11.41 -27.00
N GLN A 195 31.81 -11.14 -27.93
CA GLN A 195 31.90 -10.39 -29.22
C GLN A 195 32.80 -10.94 -30.39
N PRO A 196 32.65 -10.50 -31.69
CA PRO A 196 32.03 -9.26 -32.19
C PRO A 196 31.09 -9.34 -33.43
N ALA A 197 30.58 -8.17 -33.80
CA ALA A 197 29.60 -7.79 -34.82
C ALA A 197 29.80 -8.32 -36.26
N ARG A 198 28.68 -8.46 -37.01
CA ARG A 198 28.55 -7.95 -38.40
C ARG A 198 27.14 -8.04 -39.01
N ALA A 199 26.88 -7.04 -39.84
CA ALA A 199 25.99 -6.96 -41.01
C ALA A 199 24.47 -6.81 -40.78
N SER A 200 24.01 -5.64 -41.24
CA SER A 200 22.64 -5.23 -41.53
C SER A 200 22.02 -6.06 -42.65
N GLU A 201 20.82 -6.60 -42.42
CA GLU A 201 19.89 -7.01 -43.47
C GLU A 201 18.53 -6.32 -43.22
N PRO A 202 17.78 -5.92 -44.26
CA PRO A 202 16.53 -5.22 -44.08
C PRO A 202 15.42 -6.20 -43.67
N GLU A 203 14.65 -5.85 -42.63
CA GLU A 203 13.43 -6.57 -42.27
C GLU A 203 12.37 -6.43 -43.38
N PRO A 204 11.62 -7.49 -43.73
CA PRO A 204 10.54 -7.39 -44.71
C PRO A 204 9.31 -6.73 -44.09
N ASP A 205 8.64 -5.88 -44.87
CA ASP A 205 7.27 -5.42 -44.60
C ASP A 205 6.32 -6.63 -44.49
N ILE A 206 5.79 -6.90 -43.31
CA ILE A 206 4.78 -7.96 -43.09
C ILE A 206 3.41 -7.27 -42.96
N LEU A 207 2.58 -7.41 -44.00
CA LEU A 207 1.16 -7.07 -43.94
C LEU A 207 0.42 -8.00 -42.96
N GLU A 208 -0.47 -7.44 -42.15
CA GLU A 208 -1.31 -8.17 -41.19
C GLU A 208 -2.14 -9.28 -41.89
N ASP A 209 -2.07 -10.52 -41.38
CA ASP A 209 -2.88 -11.64 -41.87
C ASP A 209 -4.18 -11.78 -41.04
N PRO A 210 -5.35 -11.42 -41.60
CA PRO A 210 -6.63 -11.46 -40.90
C PRO A 210 -7.17 -12.88 -40.67
N THR A 211 -6.44 -13.94 -41.03
CA THR A 211 -6.86 -15.35 -40.87
C THR A 211 -6.34 -16.02 -39.60
N LEU A 212 -5.41 -15.39 -38.85
CA LEU A 212 -4.82 -15.99 -37.66
C LEU A 212 -5.83 -16.12 -36.49
N PRO A 213 -5.75 -17.19 -35.67
CA PRO A 213 -6.56 -17.33 -34.45
C PRO A 213 -6.35 -16.15 -33.50
N ARG A 214 -7.38 -15.74 -32.75
CA ARG A 214 -7.33 -14.59 -31.84
C ARG A 214 -6.11 -14.59 -30.90
N ARG A 215 -5.73 -15.76 -30.37
CA ARG A 215 -4.53 -15.92 -29.52
C ARG A 215 -3.20 -15.65 -30.24
N ALA A 216 -3.11 -15.95 -31.53
CA ALA A 216 -1.93 -15.66 -32.34
C ALA A 216 -1.84 -14.16 -32.68
N ARG A 217 -2.99 -13.48 -32.86
CA ARG A 217 -3.02 -12.02 -33.00
C ARG A 217 -2.68 -11.30 -31.70
N GLU A 218 -3.21 -11.77 -30.57
CA GLU A 218 -2.85 -11.27 -29.24
C GLU A 218 -1.35 -11.49 -28.95
N PHE A 219 -0.78 -12.63 -29.39
CA PHE A 219 0.66 -12.90 -29.35
C PHE A 219 1.46 -11.96 -30.25
N GLU A 220 1.04 -11.73 -31.50
CA GLU A 220 1.69 -10.78 -32.42
C GLU A 220 1.57 -9.32 -31.94
N GLN A 221 0.46 -8.95 -31.31
CA GLN A 221 0.24 -7.63 -30.74
C GLN A 221 1.08 -7.40 -29.47
N ALA A 222 1.29 -8.45 -28.65
CA ALA A 222 2.23 -8.44 -27.53
C ALA A 222 3.71 -8.41 -28.01
N VAL A 223 4.03 -9.04 -29.13
CA VAL A 223 5.36 -8.93 -29.76
C VAL A 223 5.58 -7.51 -30.32
N ARG A 224 4.52 -6.84 -30.81
CA ARG A 224 4.57 -5.45 -31.30
C ARG A 224 4.94 -4.42 -30.22
N SER A 225 4.72 -4.72 -28.93
CA SER A 225 5.18 -3.87 -27.81
C SER A 225 6.63 -4.17 -27.35
N GLY A 226 7.33 -5.06 -28.05
CA GLY A 226 8.76 -5.35 -27.83
C GLY A 226 9.08 -6.27 -26.65
N LEU A 227 8.07 -6.84 -25.98
CA LEU A 227 8.27 -7.72 -24.82
C LEU A 227 7.68 -9.12 -25.06
N PRO A 228 8.41 -10.20 -24.72
CA PRO A 228 7.91 -11.55 -24.91
C PRO A 228 6.67 -11.80 -24.04
N PRO A 229 5.69 -12.60 -24.50
CA PRO A 229 4.55 -12.97 -23.68
C PRO A 229 5.02 -13.76 -22.45
N LEU A 230 4.46 -13.43 -21.29
CA LEU A 230 4.75 -14.13 -20.05
C LEU A 230 3.88 -15.38 -19.90
N PRO A 231 4.42 -16.45 -19.29
CA PRO A 231 3.61 -17.59 -18.89
C PRO A 231 2.54 -17.12 -17.90
N ARG A 232 1.29 -17.58 -18.08
CA ARG A 232 0.14 -17.15 -17.27
C ARG A 232 -0.06 -18.05 -16.05
N ALA A 233 -0.45 -17.44 -14.93
CA ALA A 233 -0.92 -18.14 -13.75
C ALA A 233 -2.27 -18.83 -14.00
N GLN A 234 -2.56 -19.92 -13.28
CA GLN A 234 -3.87 -20.61 -13.35
C GLN A 234 -4.91 -19.91 -12.46
N ALA A 235 -4.51 -19.53 -11.25
CA ALA A 235 -5.14 -18.58 -10.34
C ALA A 235 -4.16 -18.35 -9.17
N PRO A 236 -3.97 -17.13 -8.66
CA PRO A 236 -3.19 -16.91 -7.45
C PRO A 236 -3.98 -17.42 -6.23
N GLU A 237 -3.30 -18.10 -5.31
CA GLU A 237 -3.90 -18.60 -4.07
C GLU A 237 -4.13 -17.46 -3.07
N PRO A 238 -5.29 -17.36 -2.40
CA PRO A 238 -5.50 -16.40 -1.32
C PRO A 238 -4.43 -16.52 -0.22
N GLY A 239 -4.04 -15.39 0.36
CA GLY A 239 -2.95 -15.25 1.32
C GLY A 239 -1.54 -15.25 0.70
N SER A 240 -1.41 -15.43 -0.62
CA SER A 240 -0.11 -15.36 -1.31
C SER A 240 0.32 -13.93 -1.65
N THR A 241 1.55 -13.78 -2.15
CA THR A 241 2.08 -12.50 -2.62
C THR A 241 1.74 -12.25 -4.09
N LEU A 242 1.29 -11.03 -4.38
CA LEU A 242 1.17 -10.48 -5.72
C LEU A 242 2.18 -9.34 -5.92
N TYR A 243 2.88 -9.36 -7.05
CA TYR A 243 3.74 -8.25 -7.49
C TYR A 243 2.96 -7.37 -8.46
N VAL A 244 2.79 -6.10 -8.10
CA VAL A 244 2.04 -5.12 -8.89
C VAL A 244 3.00 -4.10 -9.46
N TYR A 245 3.08 -4.00 -10.78
CA TYR A 245 3.85 -3.00 -11.51
C TYR A 245 2.89 -2.02 -12.16
N SER A 246 3.22 -0.73 -12.16
CA SER A 246 2.40 0.31 -12.79
C SER A 246 3.26 1.43 -13.35
N ASP A 247 2.81 2.04 -14.44
CA ASP A 247 3.44 3.20 -15.08
C ASP A 247 2.37 4.11 -15.70
N GLY A 248 2.60 5.42 -15.62
CA GLY A 248 1.78 6.43 -16.27
C GLY A 248 2.54 7.20 -17.35
N ALA A 249 2.01 7.22 -18.57
CA ALA A 249 2.60 7.95 -19.69
C ALA A 249 1.80 9.23 -20.01
N SER A 250 2.49 10.32 -20.32
CA SER A 250 1.87 11.60 -20.72
C SER A 250 2.65 12.27 -21.87
N ARG A 251 2.00 12.54 -23.02
CA ARG A 251 2.56 13.30 -24.16
C ARG A 251 2.17 14.77 -24.03
N GLY A 252 3.12 15.58 -23.57
CA GLY A 252 2.83 16.92 -23.04
C GLY A 252 2.52 16.80 -21.55
N ASN A 253 3.03 17.73 -20.73
CA ASN A 253 2.89 17.66 -19.28
C ASN A 253 2.33 19.00 -18.76
N PRO A 254 0.99 19.20 -18.78
CA PRO A 254 -0.06 18.21 -19.06
C PRO A 254 -0.32 17.96 -20.56
N GLY A 255 -0.93 16.81 -20.87
CA GLY A 255 -1.32 16.41 -22.22
C GLY A 255 -1.91 15.00 -22.26
N LYS A 256 -2.14 14.47 -23.45
CA LYS A 256 -2.73 13.13 -23.64
C LYS A 256 -1.95 12.10 -22.81
N ALA A 257 -2.68 11.31 -22.03
CA ALA A 257 -2.06 10.37 -21.11
C ALA A 257 -2.70 8.98 -21.16
N ALA A 258 -2.00 8.01 -20.60
CA ALA A 258 -2.47 6.66 -20.42
C ALA A 258 -1.82 6.02 -19.19
N THR A 259 -2.42 4.95 -18.73
CA THR A 259 -1.90 4.07 -17.68
C THR A 259 -1.48 2.73 -18.28
N GLY A 260 -0.57 2.05 -17.59
CA GLY A 260 -0.22 0.67 -17.83
C GLY A 260 0.10 -0.02 -16.51
N PHE A 261 -0.32 -1.27 -16.36
CA PHE A 261 -0.01 -2.07 -15.18
C PHE A 261 0.14 -3.56 -15.51
N VAL A 262 0.86 -4.26 -14.63
CA VAL A 262 1.10 -5.70 -14.70
C VAL A 262 1.00 -6.29 -13.29
N VAL A 263 0.26 -7.38 -13.15
CA VAL A 263 0.13 -8.15 -11.91
C VAL A 263 0.75 -9.53 -12.13
N MET A 264 1.65 -9.93 -11.24
CA MET A 264 2.29 -11.25 -11.25
C MET A 264 2.09 -11.95 -9.91
N ASP A 265 2.08 -13.28 -9.92
CA ASP A 265 2.06 -14.10 -8.70
C ASP A 265 3.46 -14.26 -8.07
N GLY A 266 3.53 -14.91 -6.91
CA GLY A 266 4.76 -15.23 -6.20
C GLY A 266 5.78 -16.08 -7.00
N ALA A 267 5.34 -16.77 -8.06
CA ALA A 267 6.21 -17.53 -8.95
C ALA A 267 6.71 -16.72 -10.16
N GLY A 268 6.31 -15.45 -10.27
CA GLY A 268 6.64 -14.58 -11.39
C GLY A 268 5.81 -14.87 -12.65
N LEU A 269 4.68 -15.57 -12.51
CA LEU A 269 3.75 -15.82 -13.62
C LEU A 269 2.79 -14.64 -13.76
N LEU A 270 2.44 -14.32 -15.01
CA LEU A 270 1.51 -13.25 -15.32
C LEU A 270 0.10 -13.62 -14.87
N VAL A 271 -0.46 -12.82 -13.97
CA VAL A 271 -1.87 -12.89 -13.59
C VAL A 271 -2.68 -12.02 -14.53
N HIS A 272 -2.28 -10.75 -14.71
CA HIS A 272 -2.94 -9.83 -15.62
C HIS A 272 -2.04 -8.68 -16.06
N GLU A 273 -2.37 -8.06 -17.18
CA GLU A 273 -1.79 -6.79 -17.62
C GLU A 273 -2.87 -5.98 -18.34
N GLY A 274 -2.85 -4.67 -18.15
CA GLY A 274 -3.88 -3.79 -18.66
C GLY A 274 -3.47 -2.33 -18.60
N GLY A 275 -4.30 -1.47 -19.17
CA GLY A 275 -4.07 -0.04 -19.19
C GLY A 275 -5.25 0.68 -19.84
N THR A 276 -5.42 1.94 -19.47
CA THR A 276 -6.56 2.76 -19.86
C THR A 276 -6.08 4.11 -20.36
N ARG A 277 -6.71 4.60 -21.43
CA ARG A 277 -6.48 5.94 -21.93
C ARG A 277 -7.07 6.94 -20.94
N LEU A 278 -6.31 7.98 -20.64
CA LEU A 278 -6.73 9.08 -19.79
C LEU A 278 -7.03 10.33 -20.65
N GLU A 279 -7.77 11.26 -20.05
CA GLU A 279 -7.83 12.63 -20.53
C GLU A 279 -6.47 13.33 -20.35
N ASP A 280 -6.41 14.63 -20.64
CA ASP A 280 -5.18 15.39 -20.46
C ASP A 280 -4.77 15.42 -18.98
N CYS A 281 -3.65 14.76 -18.68
CA CYS A 281 -3.10 14.64 -17.33
C CYS A 281 -1.67 15.16 -17.31
N THR A 282 -1.15 15.47 -16.13
CA THR A 282 0.31 15.54 -15.91
C THR A 282 0.90 14.14 -15.76
N ASN A 283 2.20 13.99 -15.95
CA ASN A 283 2.88 12.70 -15.76
C ASN A 283 2.59 12.10 -14.38
N ASN A 284 2.72 12.90 -13.31
CA ASN A 284 2.46 12.43 -11.95
C ASN A 284 1.00 12.00 -11.72
N GLN A 285 0.03 12.66 -12.37
CA GLN A 285 -1.37 12.24 -12.29
C GLN A 285 -1.57 10.89 -12.99
N ALA A 286 -0.93 10.68 -14.14
CA ALA A 286 -0.98 9.40 -14.86
C ALA A 286 -0.38 8.27 -14.01
N GLU A 287 0.75 8.51 -13.35
CA GLU A 287 1.43 7.54 -12.48
C GLU A 287 0.54 7.11 -11.29
N TYR A 288 -0.09 8.07 -10.61
CA TYR A 288 -1.05 7.77 -9.56
C TYR A 288 -2.27 7.01 -10.08
N ARG A 289 -2.79 7.39 -11.25
CA ARG A 289 -3.93 6.70 -11.86
C ARG A 289 -3.58 5.27 -12.25
N ALA A 290 -2.35 5.01 -12.69
CA ALA A 290 -1.90 3.67 -13.04
C ALA A 290 -1.87 2.72 -11.84
N ILE A 291 -1.32 3.16 -10.70
CA ILE A 291 -1.34 2.32 -9.49
C ILE A 291 -2.76 2.15 -8.94
N ILE A 292 -3.60 3.18 -9.01
CA ILE A 292 -5.02 3.09 -8.60
C ILE A 292 -5.74 2.05 -9.47
N GLU A 293 -5.59 2.11 -10.79
CA GLU A 293 -6.23 1.17 -11.70
C GLU A 293 -5.77 -0.27 -11.47
N ALA A 294 -4.48 -0.47 -11.21
CA ALA A 294 -3.95 -1.78 -10.86
C ALA A 294 -4.59 -2.33 -9.58
N LEU A 295 -4.68 -1.51 -8.53
CA LEU A 295 -5.28 -1.88 -7.25
C LEU A 295 -6.78 -2.17 -7.36
N GLU A 296 -7.52 -1.34 -8.08
CA GLU A 296 -8.95 -1.54 -8.37
C GLU A 296 -9.19 -2.83 -9.16
N TRP A 297 -8.28 -3.17 -10.09
CA TRP A 297 -8.35 -4.42 -10.82
C TRP A 297 -8.14 -5.62 -9.89
N VAL A 298 -7.10 -5.59 -9.02
CA VAL A 298 -6.84 -6.69 -8.07
C VAL A 298 -8.03 -6.85 -7.12
N GLU A 299 -8.53 -5.76 -6.55
CA GLU A 299 -9.71 -5.77 -5.68
C GLU A 299 -10.93 -6.41 -6.37
N ARG A 300 -11.24 -5.98 -7.60
CA ARG A 300 -12.44 -6.44 -8.31
C ARG A 300 -12.34 -7.90 -8.75
N GLU A 301 -11.18 -8.33 -9.24
CA GLU A 301 -11.03 -9.65 -9.87
C GLU A 301 -10.56 -10.74 -8.89
N LEU A 302 -9.83 -10.36 -7.85
CA LEU A 302 -9.18 -11.30 -6.91
C LEU A 302 -9.63 -11.10 -5.45
N GLY A 303 -10.13 -9.92 -5.09
CA GLY A 303 -10.43 -9.56 -3.71
C GLY A 303 -9.21 -9.07 -2.94
N HIS A 304 -9.31 -9.02 -1.60
CA HIS A 304 -8.31 -8.36 -0.75
C HIS A 304 -7.34 -9.32 -0.02
N ASP A 305 -7.55 -10.63 -0.08
CA ASP A 305 -6.75 -11.61 0.67
C ASP A 305 -5.39 -11.91 0.01
N PHE A 306 -4.53 -10.89 -0.08
CA PHE A 306 -3.19 -10.98 -0.67
C PHE A 306 -2.21 -10.03 0.03
N HIS A 307 -0.92 -10.42 0.03
CA HIS A 307 0.16 -9.47 0.27
C HIS A 307 0.55 -8.80 -1.05
N LEU A 308 0.41 -7.47 -1.15
CA LEU A 308 0.81 -6.74 -2.36
C LEU A 308 2.22 -6.16 -2.25
N GLU A 309 3.13 -6.53 -3.15
CA GLU A 309 4.37 -5.77 -3.36
C GLU A 309 4.22 -4.89 -4.60
N CYS A 310 3.93 -3.61 -4.38
CA CYS A 310 3.75 -2.59 -5.41
C CYS A 310 5.11 -2.00 -5.82
N ARG A 311 5.52 -2.23 -7.07
CA ARG A 311 6.80 -1.82 -7.66
C ARG A 311 6.56 -0.74 -8.71
N LEU A 312 7.09 0.45 -8.48
CA LEU A 312 6.96 1.60 -9.39
C LEU A 312 8.34 2.19 -9.67
N ASP A 313 8.59 2.71 -10.86
CA ASP A 313 9.80 3.48 -11.17
C ASP A 313 9.66 4.99 -10.88
N SER A 314 8.44 5.44 -10.54
CA SER A 314 8.20 6.78 -10.01
C SER A 314 8.57 6.90 -8.53
N GLU A 315 9.84 7.24 -8.25
CA GLU A 315 10.32 7.44 -6.86
C GLU A 315 9.47 8.45 -6.08
N LEU A 316 8.97 9.49 -6.75
CA LEU A 316 8.11 10.50 -6.16
C LEU A 316 6.81 9.89 -5.61
N VAL A 317 6.11 9.09 -6.42
CA VAL A 317 4.83 8.47 -6.04
C VAL A 317 5.05 7.48 -4.90
N VAL A 318 6.08 6.63 -5.01
CA VAL A 318 6.45 5.68 -3.94
C VAL A 318 6.69 6.40 -2.62
N LYS A 319 7.53 7.45 -2.63
CA LYS A 319 7.86 8.21 -1.42
C LYS A 319 6.66 8.97 -0.85
N GLN A 320 5.76 9.46 -1.70
CA GLN A 320 4.54 10.13 -1.24
C GLN A 320 3.56 9.15 -0.60
N LEU A 321 3.32 7.99 -1.21
CA LEU A 321 2.45 6.95 -0.64
C LEU A 321 2.98 6.39 0.69
N LYS A 322 4.31 6.30 0.84
CA LYS A 322 4.95 5.94 2.11
C LYS A 322 4.90 7.04 3.19
N GLY A 323 4.41 8.23 2.87
CA GLY A 323 4.48 9.40 3.76
C GLY A 323 5.92 9.90 3.99
N GLU A 324 6.85 9.59 3.09
CA GLU A 324 8.22 10.11 3.13
C GLU A 324 8.28 11.52 2.55
N TYR A 325 7.54 11.78 1.47
CA TYR A 325 7.43 13.07 0.80
C TYR A 325 6.02 13.63 0.91
N LYS A 326 5.91 14.95 1.09
CA LYS A 326 4.63 15.66 1.08
C LYS A 326 3.98 15.66 -0.31
N VAL A 327 2.68 15.44 -0.37
CA VAL A 327 1.86 15.69 -1.55
C VAL A 327 1.47 17.17 -1.58
N LYS A 328 2.31 17.99 -2.23
CA LYS A 328 2.16 19.46 -2.26
C LYS A 328 1.08 19.95 -3.22
N LYS A 329 0.85 19.21 -4.30
CA LYS A 329 -0.11 19.59 -5.35
C LYS A 329 -1.51 19.17 -4.94
N GLU A 330 -2.44 20.12 -4.88
CA GLU A 330 -3.83 19.85 -4.47
C GLU A 330 -4.49 18.79 -5.34
N GLU A 331 -4.21 18.81 -6.65
CA GLU A 331 -4.74 17.82 -7.60
C GLU A 331 -4.22 16.39 -7.39
N LEU A 332 -3.11 16.21 -6.67
CA LEU A 332 -2.54 14.88 -6.37
C LEU A 332 -3.01 14.32 -5.04
N LYS A 333 -3.46 15.15 -4.09
CA LYS A 333 -3.96 14.71 -2.79
C LYS A 333 -5.09 13.68 -2.90
N PRO A 334 -6.17 13.90 -3.69
CA PRO A 334 -7.26 12.93 -3.78
C PRO A 334 -6.79 11.60 -4.40
N LEU A 335 -5.85 11.64 -5.35
CA LEU A 335 -5.28 10.42 -5.95
C LEU A 335 -4.43 9.65 -4.94
N SER A 336 -3.57 10.35 -4.18
CA SER A 336 -2.76 9.74 -3.13
C SER A 336 -3.61 9.11 -2.04
N MET A 337 -4.68 9.79 -1.60
CA MET A 337 -5.61 9.25 -0.61
C MET A 337 -6.33 8.01 -1.14
N LYS A 338 -6.82 8.05 -2.39
CA LYS A 338 -7.49 6.91 -3.01
C LYS A 338 -6.58 5.68 -3.09
N ALA A 339 -5.35 5.85 -3.58
CA ALA A 339 -4.37 4.78 -3.66
C ALA A 339 -4.07 4.17 -2.29
N MET A 340 -3.88 5.01 -1.27
CA MET A 340 -3.60 4.54 0.08
C MET A 340 -4.80 3.81 0.70
N ASN A 341 -6.03 4.30 0.49
CA ASN A 341 -7.25 3.62 0.95
C ASN A 341 -7.39 2.24 0.32
N LEU A 342 -7.16 2.11 -1.00
CA LEU A 342 -7.17 0.81 -1.68
C LEU A 342 -6.14 -0.15 -1.08
N LEU A 343 -4.91 0.33 -0.85
CA LEU A 343 -3.85 -0.48 -0.23
C LEU A 343 -4.21 -1.00 1.16
N MET A 344 -4.97 -0.24 1.96
CA MET A 344 -5.35 -0.61 3.33
C MET A 344 -6.31 -1.81 3.41
N TYR A 345 -7.08 -2.08 2.35
CA TYR A 345 -8.00 -3.21 2.34
C TYR A 345 -7.28 -4.55 2.19
N PHE A 346 -6.09 -4.58 1.58
CA PHE A 346 -5.33 -5.80 1.40
C PHE A 346 -4.72 -6.31 2.71
N THR A 347 -4.55 -7.64 2.83
CA THR A 347 -3.97 -8.31 4.02
C THR A 347 -2.70 -7.63 4.50
N SER A 348 -1.82 -7.24 3.57
CA SER A 348 -0.71 -6.32 3.82
C SER A 348 -0.14 -5.82 2.50
N PHE A 349 0.70 -4.78 2.54
CA PHE A 349 1.37 -4.27 1.36
C PHE A 349 2.79 -3.75 1.62
N GLU A 350 3.64 -3.81 0.60
CA GLU A 350 4.94 -3.16 0.49
C GLU A 350 4.95 -2.24 -0.74
N LEU A 351 5.50 -1.04 -0.59
CA LEU A 351 5.78 -0.13 -1.70
C LEU A 351 7.28 -0.15 -1.99
N ARG A 352 7.68 -0.36 -3.24
CA ARG A 352 9.09 -0.40 -3.65
C ARG A 352 9.31 0.46 -4.88
N HIS A 353 10.33 1.31 -4.81
CA HIS A 353 10.86 1.97 -5.99
C HIS A 353 11.81 1.00 -6.71
N VAL A 354 11.61 0.80 -8.01
CA VAL A 354 12.45 -0.06 -8.86
C VAL A 354 13.00 0.72 -10.05
N PRO A 355 14.18 0.35 -10.60
CA PRO A 355 14.67 0.95 -11.84
C PRO A 355 13.70 0.75 -13.01
N ARG A 356 13.64 1.69 -13.95
CA ARG A 356 12.77 1.62 -15.14
C ARG A 356 12.92 0.33 -15.96
N ALA A 357 14.12 -0.25 -15.98
CA ALA A 357 14.37 -1.53 -16.63
C ALA A 357 13.55 -2.69 -16.02
N GLU A 358 13.28 -2.64 -14.71
CA GLU A 358 12.44 -3.62 -14.01
C GLU A 358 10.94 -3.31 -14.20
N ASN A 359 10.56 -2.06 -14.47
CA ASN A 359 9.18 -1.63 -14.75
C ASN A 359 8.82 -1.61 -16.24
N ALA A 360 9.71 -2.13 -17.11
CA ALA A 360 9.63 -1.94 -18.56
C ALA A 360 8.31 -2.42 -19.19
N ARG A 361 7.65 -3.43 -18.59
CA ARG A 361 6.40 -3.97 -19.11
C ARG A 361 5.19 -3.08 -18.83
N ALA A 362 5.14 -2.44 -17.66
CA ALA A 362 4.10 -1.45 -17.37
C ALA A 362 4.29 -0.20 -18.23
N ASP A 363 5.53 0.28 -18.40
CA ASP A 363 5.87 1.39 -19.30
C ASP A 363 5.49 1.09 -20.76
N ALA A 364 5.82 -0.11 -21.26
CA ALA A 364 5.42 -0.54 -22.59
C ALA A 364 3.89 -0.59 -22.74
N MET A 365 3.16 -1.03 -21.72
CA MET A 365 1.70 -1.06 -21.71
C MET A 365 1.11 0.36 -21.78
N ALA A 366 1.62 1.28 -20.95
CA ALA A 366 1.15 2.67 -20.94
C ALA A 366 1.38 3.36 -22.29
N ASN A 367 2.56 3.19 -22.90
CA ASN A 367 2.85 3.75 -24.22
C ASN A 367 2.00 3.10 -25.33
N ALA A 368 1.79 1.79 -25.28
CA ALA A 368 0.96 1.10 -26.27
C ALA A 368 -0.50 1.59 -26.23
N VAL A 369 -1.06 1.87 -25.05
CA VAL A 369 -2.40 2.46 -24.92
C VAL A 369 -2.40 3.89 -25.44
N LEU A 370 -1.37 4.68 -25.13
CA LEU A 370 -1.26 6.09 -25.52
C LEU A 370 -1.09 6.31 -27.02
N ASP A 371 -0.33 5.46 -27.70
CA ASP A 371 0.00 5.61 -29.12
C ASP A 371 -1.07 5.01 -30.05
N ASN A 372 -1.88 4.06 -29.57
CA ASN A 372 -2.99 3.46 -30.32
C ASN A 372 -4.33 4.24 -30.18
N SER A 373 -4.26 5.55 -29.89
CA SER A 373 -5.36 6.41 -29.42
C SER A 373 -5.84 7.52 -30.36
#